data_AF-A0A947B2N5-F1
#
_entry.id   AF-A0A947B2N5-F1
#
_cell.length_a   1.000
_cell.length_b   1.000
_cell.length_c   1.000
_cell.angle_alpha   90.00
_cell.angle_beta   90.00
_cell.angle_gamma   90.00
#
_symmetry.space_group_name_H-M   'P 1'
#
loop_
_entity.id
_entity.type
_entity.pdbx_description
1 polymer ?
#
loop_
_entity_poly.entity_id
_entity_poly.type
_entity_poly.pdbx_seq_one_letter_code
_entity_poly.pdbx_strand_id
1 'polypeptide(L)'
;LVPSSTWALGFDTPASADSSSGRFFSSQTVGHLGFTGTSFWLDLEREMAVILLTNRIHPSRDNYRIKEFRPVLHDAVMEAFA
;
A
#
# COMPACT_ATOMS: atom_id res chain seq x y z
N LEU A 1 -4.96 -11.01 11.66
CA LEU A 1 -3.55 -10.61 11.44
C LEU A 1 -2.83 -10.56 12.79
N VAL A 2 -1.51 -10.72 12.84
CA VAL A 2 -0.76 -10.63 14.12
C VAL A 2 -0.79 -9.17 14.58
N PRO A 3 -1.33 -8.85 15.78
CA PRO A 3 -1.41 -7.47 16.25
C PRO A 3 -0.04 -6.78 16.25
N SER A 4 0.01 -5.55 15.73
CA SER A 4 1.22 -4.72 15.66
C SER A 4 2.38 -5.27 14.82
N SER A 5 2.19 -6.39 14.12
CA SER A 5 3.13 -6.87 13.11
C SER A 5 2.96 -6.07 11.84
N THR A 6 4.06 -5.81 11.12
CA THR A 6 4.06 -5.28 9.75
C THR A 6 4.11 -6.40 8.69
N TRP A 7 3.92 -7.65 9.11
CA TRP A 7 4.04 -8.84 8.26
C TRP A 7 2.99 -9.91 8.57
N ALA A 8 2.48 -10.56 7.52
CA ALA A 8 1.49 -11.63 7.59
C ALA A 8 1.61 -12.60 6.41
N LEU A 9 2.07 -13.83 6.66
CA LEU A 9 2.05 -14.95 5.69
C LEU A 9 2.62 -14.62 4.29
N GLY A 10 3.69 -13.82 4.22
CA GLY A 10 4.29 -13.40 2.94
C GLY A 10 3.82 -12.04 2.42
N PHE A 11 2.89 -11.39 3.11
CA PHE A 11 2.41 -10.04 2.81
C PHE A 11 2.80 -9.06 3.91
N ASP A 12 2.76 -7.78 3.55
CA ASP A 12 2.91 -6.66 4.46
C ASP A 12 1.56 -6.32 5.10
N THR A 13 1.58 -5.67 6.26
CA THR A 13 0.41 -5.05 6.91
C THR A 13 0.71 -3.56 7.14
N PRO A 14 -0.33 -2.70 7.27
CA PRO A 14 -0.09 -1.26 7.46
C PRO A 14 0.81 -0.97 8.66
N ALA A 15 1.83 -0.16 8.44
CA ALA A 15 2.69 0.33 9.52
C ALA A 15 1.98 1.43 10.32
N SER A 16 2.36 1.62 11.59
CA SER A 16 1.80 2.67 12.44
C SER A 16 2.22 4.09 12.05
N ALA A 17 3.35 4.22 11.34
CA ALA A 17 3.86 5.48 10.81
C ALA A 17 4.47 5.25 9.42
N ASP A 18 4.41 6.28 8.56
CA ASP A 18 4.98 6.28 7.20
C ASP A 18 4.59 5.07 6.33
N SER A 19 3.37 4.56 6.52
CA SER A 19 2.87 3.40 5.79
C SER A 19 2.68 3.70 4.31
N SER A 20 3.14 2.79 3.44
CA SER A 20 2.89 2.88 2.00
C SER A 20 1.43 2.61 1.61
N SER A 21 0.57 2.17 2.56
CA SER A 21 -0.89 2.06 2.38
C SER A 21 -1.63 3.38 2.57
N GLY A 22 -0.96 4.43 3.07
CA GLY A 22 -1.67 5.58 3.60
C GLY A 22 -2.29 5.29 4.98
N ARG A 23 -3.26 6.10 5.37
CA ARG A 23 -3.81 6.23 6.74
C ARG A 23 -5.16 5.54 6.94
N PHE A 24 -5.92 5.29 5.87
CA PHE A 24 -7.33 4.91 6.00
C PHE A 24 -7.62 3.40 5.95
N PHE A 25 -6.61 2.59 5.60
CA PHE A 25 -6.71 1.14 5.65
C PHE A 25 -6.86 0.63 7.09
N SER A 26 -7.73 -0.37 7.27
CA SER A 26 -7.97 -0.97 8.57
C SER A 26 -6.77 -1.79 9.07
N SER A 27 -6.79 -2.13 10.35
CA SER A 27 -5.83 -3.09 10.93
C SER A 27 -5.95 -4.50 10.34
N GLN A 28 -7.02 -4.81 9.61
CA GLN A 28 -7.26 -6.07 8.91
C GLN A 28 -6.89 -5.99 7.42
N THR A 29 -5.81 -5.28 7.11
CA THR A 29 -5.31 -5.09 5.75
C THR A 29 -4.04 -5.89 5.51
N VAL A 30 -3.92 -6.49 4.32
CA VAL A 30 -2.68 -7.08 3.80
C VAL A 30 -2.31 -6.46 2.46
N GLY A 31 -1.03 -6.38 2.14
CA GLY A 31 -0.57 -5.82 0.88
C GLY A 31 0.84 -6.21 0.52
N HIS A 32 1.33 -5.65 -0.58
CA HIS A 32 2.72 -5.82 -0.96
C HIS A 32 3.22 -4.72 -1.89
N LEU A 33 4.52 -4.47 -1.83
CA LEU A 33 5.21 -3.53 -2.71
C LEU A 33 6.12 -4.27 -3.69
N GLY A 34 5.96 -3.98 -4.99
CA GLY A 34 6.85 -4.45 -6.03
C GLY A 34 8.01 -3.47 -6.29
N PHE A 35 9.20 -4.02 -6.52
CA PHE A 35 10.41 -3.26 -6.85
C PHE A 35 10.23 -2.34 -8.08
N THR A 36 9.49 -2.81 -9.09
CA THR A 36 9.25 -2.09 -10.34
C THR A 36 8.21 -1.00 -10.21
N GLY A 37 7.35 -1.02 -9.20
CA GLY A 37 6.34 0.02 -8.98
C GLY A 37 4.98 -0.49 -8.51
N THR A 38 4.73 -1.80 -8.57
CA THR A 38 3.50 -2.39 -8.01
C THR A 38 3.32 -1.99 -6.55
N SER A 39 2.09 -1.69 -6.17
CA SER A 39 1.67 -1.51 -4.77
C SER A 39 0.21 -1.89 -4.69
N PHE A 40 -0.12 -2.88 -3.88
CA PHE A 40 -1.51 -3.22 -3.63
C PHE A 40 -1.77 -3.40 -2.15
N TRP A 41 -3.00 -3.10 -1.75
CA TRP A 41 -3.52 -3.30 -0.40
C TRP A 41 -4.95 -3.82 -0.51
N LEU A 42 -5.25 -4.84 0.30
CA LEU A 42 -6.53 -5.51 0.42
C LEU A 42 -7.00 -5.35 1.87
N ASP A 43 -8.02 -4.53 2.06
CA ASP A 43 -8.70 -4.35 3.35
C ASP A 43 -9.77 -5.43 3.48
N LEU A 44 -9.54 -6.40 4.36
CA LEU A 44 -10.44 -7.54 4.57
C LEU A 44 -11.69 -7.15 5.36
N GLU A 45 -11.62 -6.07 6.14
CA GLU A 45 -12.76 -5.56 6.92
C GLU A 45 -13.73 -4.79 6.03
N ARG A 46 -13.20 -4.02 5.08
CA ARG A 46 -14.00 -3.20 4.15
C ARG A 46 -14.29 -3.89 2.81
N GLU A 47 -13.81 -5.12 2.62
CA GLU A 47 -13.93 -5.88 1.37
C GLU A 47 -13.44 -5.10 0.12
N MET A 48 -12.36 -4.32 0.28
CA MET A 48 -11.86 -3.40 -0.74
C MET A 48 -10.41 -3.70 -1.09
N ALA A 49 -10.07 -3.58 -2.38
CA ALA A 49 -8.70 -3.63 -2.86
C ALA A 49 -8.34 -2.37 -3.64
N VAL A 50 -7.15 -1.82 -3.37
CA VAL A 50 -6.57 -0.73 -4.16
C VAL A 50 -5.25 -1.22 -4.75
N ILE A 51 -5.14 -1.17 -6.09
CA ILE A 51 -4.02 -1.73 -6.84
C ILE A 51 -3.42 -0.65 -7.73
N LEU A 52 -2.17 -0.28 -7.45
CA LEU A 52 -1.36 0.62 -8.28
C LEU A 52 -0.36 -0.20 -9.10
N LEU A 53 -0.50 -0.15 -10.42
CA LEU A 53 0.43 -0.78 -11.36
C LEU A 53 1.21 0.31 -12.10
N THR A 54 2.49 0.46 -11.77
CA THR A 54 3.38 1.46 -12.39
C THR A 54 4.75 0.85 -12.66
N ASN A 55 5.55 1.56 -13.46
CA ASN A 55 6.94 1.21 -13.70
C ASN A 55 7.86 2.39 -13.36
N ARG A 56 8.29 2.48 -12.10
CA ARG A 56 9.19 3.54 -11.62
C ARG A 56 10.64 3.36 -12.07
N ILE A 57 11.01 2.20 -12.63
CA ILE A 57 12.39 1.91 -13.05
C ILE A 57 12.67 2.25 -14.51
N HIS A 58 11.67 2.73 -15.25
CA HIS A 58 11.83 3.13 -16.64
C HIS A 58 11.84 4.66 -16.78
N PRO A 59 12.79 5.26 -17.53
CA PRO A 59 13.94 4.63 -18.19
C PRO A 59 15.14 4.37 -17.26
N SER A 60 15.12 4.89 -16.02
CA SER A 60 16.14 4.68 -14.99
C SER A 60 15.49 4.29 -13.66
N ARG A 61 16.26 3.61 -12.79
CA ARG A 61 15.88 3.29 -11.41
C ARG A 61 15.90 4.49 -10.46
N ASP A 62 16.43 5.62 -10.90
CA ASP A 62 16.65 6.85 -10.11
C ASP A 62 15.37 7.69 -9.99
N ASN A 63 14.25 7.03 -9.73
CA ASN A 63 12.97 7.67 -9.43
C ASN A 63 12.41 7.10 -8.12
N TYR A 64 12.42 7.93 -7.08
CA TYR A 64 11.95 7.57 -5.73
C TYR A 64 10.62 8.22 -5.37
N ARG A 65 10.03 9.05 -6.25
CA ARG A 65 8.77 9.78 -6.01
C ARG A 65 7.59 8.87 -5.72
N ILE A 66 7.69 7.59 -6.13
CA ILE A 66 6.68 6.58 -5.85
C ILE A 66 6.48 6.34 -4.34
N LYS A 67 7.51 6.57 -3.50
CA LYS A 67 7.39 6.42 -2.05
C LYS A 67 6.37 7.39 -1.45
N GLU A 68 6.39 8.63 -1.92
CA GLU A 68 5.44 9.68 -1.53
C GLU A 68 4.08 9.50 -2.22
N PHE A 69 4.09 9.05 -3.48
CA PHE A 69 2.86 8.93 -4.26
C PHE A 69 1.93 7.80 -3.80
N ARG A 70 2.49 6.66 -3.36
CA ARG A 70 1.72 5.49 -2.90
C ARG A 70 0.68 5.85 -1.82
N PRO A 71 1.06 6.40 -0.65
CA PRO A 71 0.09 6.73 0.39
C PRO A 71 -0.93 7.78 -0.06
N VAL A 72 -0.53 8.75 -0.89
CA VAL A 72 -1.44 9.77 -1.43
C VAL A 72 -2.53 9.14 -2.31
N LEU A 73 -2.15 8.25 -3.22
CA LEU A 73 -3.11 7.56 -4.08
C LEU A 73 -4.04 6.66 -3.28
N HIS A 74 -3.48 5.87 -2.37
CA HIS A 74 -4.26 4.95 -1.54
C HIS A 74 -5.22 5.70 -0.62
N ASP A 75 -4.80 6.80 0.01
CA ASP A 75 -5.68 7.67 0.79
C ASP A 75 -6.81 8.24 -0.04
N ALA A 76 -6.49 8.82 -1.21
CA ALA A 76 -7.50 9.43 -2.06
C ALA A 76 -8.58 8.44 -2.52
N VAL A 77 -8.20 7.18 -2.78
CA VAL A 77 -9.15 6.13 -3.14
C VAL A 77 -9.99 5.71 -1.93
N MET A 78 -9.38 5.52 -0.77
CA MET A 78 -10.11 5.16 0.44
C MET A 78 -11.07 6.28 0.89
N GLU A 79 -10.66 7.54 0.83
CA GLU A 79 -11.54 8.68 1.15
C GLU A 79 -12.73 8.80 0.20
N ALA A 80 -12.56 8.39 -1.07
CA ALA A 80 -13.62 8.50 -2.07
C ALA A 80 -14.65 7.36 -2.01
N PHE A 81 -14.26 6.18 -1.51
CA PHE A 81 -15.06 4.96 -1.68
C PHE A 81 -15.26 4.12 -0.41
N ALA A 82 -14.53 4.38 0.68
CA ALA A 82 -14.48 3.51 1.86
C ALA A 82 -15.25 4.06 3.08
#